data_AF-A0AA37HD95-F1
#
_entry.id   AF-A0AA37HD95-F1
#
_cell.length_a   1.000
_cell.length_b   1.000
_cell.length_c   1.000
_cell.angle_alpha   90.00
_cell.angle_beta   90.00
_cell.angle_gamma   90.00
#
_symmetry.space_group_name_H-M   'P 1'
#
loop_
_entity.id
_entity.type
_entity.pdbx_description
1 polymer ?
#
loop_
_entity_poly.entity_id
_entity_poly.type
_entity_poly.pdbx_seq_one_letter_code
_entity_poly.pdbx_strand_id
1 'polypeptide(L)'
;MYRFSYSEILEDAPEVGRERERAAFDRAITLLRDVEARGLGGPERTAAVGFVQDLWNVLIADLLAPENALPPALRDDLVSIGAWTMQEAGAVLRSPERSLAALIEVNTSIRDGLR
;
A
#
# COMPACT_ATOMS: atom_id res chain seq x y z
N MET A 1 34.05 11.11 20.99
CA MET A 1 32.95 10.46 21.73
C MET A 1 31.66 11.08 21.24
N TYR A 2 31.07 10.55 20.17
CA TYR A 2 29.84 11.10 19.58
C TYR A 2 28.68 10.25 20.09
N ARG A 3 27.99 10.74 21.12
CA ARG A 3 26.72 10.19 21.56
C ARG A 3 25.67 10.86 20.68
N PHE A 4 25.30 10.21 19.57
CA PHE A 4 24.06 10.55 18.89
C PHE A 4 22.96 10.54 19.95
N SER A 5 22.24 11.66 20.07
CA SER A 5 21.17 11.78 21.04
C SER A 5 20.06 10.83 20.60
N TYR A 6 19.64 9.91 21.46
CA TYR A 6 18.54 8.97 21.20
C TYR A 6 17.25 9.69 20.74
N SER A 7 17.12 10.99 21.04
CA SER A 7 16.02 11.85 20.62
C SER A 7 15.99 12.14 19.12
N GLU A 8 17.14 12.40 18.48
CA GLU A 8 17.19 12.75 17.05
C GLU A 8 16.94 11.54 16.14
N ILE A 9 17.30 10.33 16.59
CA ILE A 9 17.05 9.09 15.83
C ILE A 9 15.56 8.69 15.90
N LEU A 10 14.87 9.02 17.00
CA LEU A 10 13.45 8.70 17.18
C LEU A 10 12.52 9.68 16.45
N GLU A 11 12.93 10.93 16.25
CA GLU A 11 12.14 11.90 15.47
C GLU A 11 12.17 11.62 13.95
N ASP A 12 13.27 11.06 13.43
CA ASP A 12 13.43 10.74 12.01
C ASP A 12 12.77 9.40 11.61
N ALA A 13 12.57 8.48 12.56
CA ALA A 13 12.07 7.13 12.27
C ALA A 13 10.62 7.09 11.70
N PRO A 14 9.66 7.88 12.21
CA PRO A 14 8.30 7.94 11.65
C PRO A 14 8.26 8.56 10.26
N GLU A 15 9.02 9.64 10.01
CA GLU A 15 9.10 10.33 8.72
C GLU A 15 9.73 9.43 7.65
N VAL A 16 10.82 8.71 7.99
CA VAL A 16 11.42 7.69 7.12
C VAL A 16 10.46 6.52 6.87
N GLY A 17 9.62 6.17 7.84
CA GLY A 17 8.56 5.17 7.67
C GLY A 17 7.51 5.61 6.65
N ARG A 18 6.98 6.83 6.81
CA ARG A 18 6.00 7.46 5.91
C ARG A 18 6.53 7.60 4.49
N GLU A 19 7.78 8.03 4.31
CA GLU A 19 8.41 8.14 2.99
C GLU A 19 8.53 6.78 2.29
N ARG A 20 8.90 5.72 3.05
CA ARG A 20 8.97 4.36 2.52
C ARG A 20 7.60 3.82 2.12
N GLU A 21 6.57 4.02 2.94
CA GLU A 21 5.19 3.65 2.61
C GLU A 21 4.73 4.34 1.32
N ARG A 22 4.96 5.66 1.23
CA ARG A 22 4.62 6.45 0.06
C ARG A 22 5.33 5.94 -1.20
N ALA A 23 6.64 5.66 -1.12
CA ALA A 23 7.40 5.11 -2.24
C ALA A 23 6.89 3.72 -2.67
N ALA A 24 6.47 2.89 -1.71
CA ALA A 24 5.88 1.58 -2.00
C ALA A 24 4.52 1.72 -2.73
N PHE A 25 3.67 2.64 -2.28
CA PHE A 25 2.42 2.95 -2.97
C PHE A 25 2.66 3.53 -4.38
N ASP A 26 3.62 4.46 -4.54
CA ASP A 26 3.96 5.02 -5.85
C ASP A 26 4.40 3.93 -6.84
N ARG A 27 5.20 2.97 -6.37
CA ARG A 27 5.59 1.80 -7.16
C ARG A 27 4.38 0.94 -7.52
N ALA A 28 3.51 0.62 -6.56
CA ALA A 28 2.30 -0.17 -6.81
C ALA A 28 1.39 0.49 -7.87
N ILE A 29 1.11 1.77 -7.70
CA ILE A 29 0.28 2.56 -8.62
C ILE A 29 0.91 2.62 -10.02
N THR A 30 2.22 2.79 -10.11
CA THR A 30 2.94 2.81 -11.39
C THR A 30 2.81 1.49 -12.12
N LEU A 31 3.00 0.36 -11.42
CA LEU A 31 2.85 -0.98 -11.99
C LEU A 31 1.43 -1.22 -12.51
N LEU A 32 0.41 -0.91 -11.69
CA LEU A 32 -0.99 -1.05 -12.09
C LEU A 32 -1.34 -0.19 -13.31
N ARG A 33 -0.87 1.07 -13.34
CA ARG A 33 -1.11 1.98 -14.47
C ARG A 33 -0.43 1.51 -15.75
N ASP A 34 0.81 1.01 -15.67
CA ASP A 34 1.54 0.51 -16.84
C ASP A 34 0.80 -0.67 -17.49
N VAL A 35 0.41 -1.67 -16.69
CA VAL A 35 -0.31 -2.84 -17.22
C VAL A 35 -1.68 -2.46 -17.76
N GLU A 36 -2.41 -1.54 -17.11
CA GLU A 36 -3.73 -1.10 -17.56
C GLU A 36 -3.63 -0.29 -18.87
N ALA A 37 -2.71 0.68 -18.94
CA ALA A 37 -2.54 1.55 -20.11
C ALA A 37 -2.07 0.77 -21.36
N ARG A 38 -1.27 -0.27 -21.15
CA ARG A 38 -0.75 -1.14 -22.22
C ARG A 38 -1.69 -2.32 -22.51
N GLY A 39 -2.76 -2.50 -21.75
CA GLY A 39 -3.67 -3.64 -21.87
C GLY A 39 -2.98 -4.98 -21.65
N LEU A 40 -1.95 -5.03 -20.80
CA LEU A 40 -1.20 -6.25 -20.52
C LEU A 40 -2.06 -7.20 -19.67
N GLY A 41 -2.13 -8.45 -20.11
CA GLY A 41 -2.73 -9.55 -19.36
C GLY A 41 -1.68 -10.46 -18.73
N GLY A 42 -2.10 -11.65 -18.30
CA GLY A 42 -1.18 -12.76 -18.00
C GLY A 42 -0.19 -12.47 -16.85
N PRO A 43 1.10 -12.84 -17.01
CA PRO A 43 2.10 -12.73 -15.94
C PRO A 43 2.35 -11.30 -15.45
N GLU A 44 2.40 -10.31 -16.34
CA GLU A 44 2.69 -8.92 -16.00
C GLU A 44 1.59 -8.32 -15.12
N ARG A 45 0.32 -8.56 -15.52
CA ARG A 45 -0.85 -8.16 -14.73
C ARG A 45 -0.87 -8.87 -13.39
N THR A 46 -0.59 -10.18 -13.39
CA THR A 46 -0.53 -10.96 -12.15
C THR A 46 0.54 -10.43 -11.20
N ALA A 47 1.73 -10.09 -11.71
CA ALA A 47 2.81 -9.53 -10.92
C ALA A 47 2.47 -8.14 -10.36
N ALA A 48 1.85 -7.26 -11.16
CA ALA A 48 1.43 -5.94 -10.71
C ALA A 48 0.37 -6.00 -9.60
N VAL A 49 -0.65 -6.85 -9.76
CA VAL A 49 -1.69 -7.03 -8.75
C VAL A 49 -1.15 -7.77 -7.52
N GLY A 50 -0.27 -8.76 -7.70
CA GLY A 50 0.42 -9.45 -6.61
C GLY A 50 1.24 -8.50 -5.75
N PHE A 51 1.95 -7.54 -6.36
CA PHE A 51 2.69 -6.51 -5.62
C PHE A 51 1.79 -5.68 -4.71
N VAL A 52 0.56 -5.36 -5.15
CA VAL A 52 -0.44 -4.66 -4.33
C VAL A 52 -0.87 -5.53 -3.15
N GLN A 53 -1.11 -6.82 -3.38
CA GLN A 53 -1.47 -7.76 -2.30
C GLN A 53 -0.35 -7.88 -1.27
N ASP A 54 0.91 -7.98 -1.71
CA ASP A 54 2.07 -8.05 -0.83
C ASP A 54 2.23 -6.76 0.00
N LEU A 55 2.05 -5.60 -0.63
CA LEU A 55 2.06 -4.32 0.07
C LEU A 55 0.98 -4.26 1.16
N TRP A 56 -0.26 -4.60 0.82
CA TRP A 56 -1.37 -4.57 1.78
C TRP A 56 -1.26 -5.63 2.86
N ASN A 57 -0.65 -6.79 2.60
CA ASN A 57 -0.34 -7.78 3.63
C ASN A 57 0.59 -7.20 4.70
N VAL A 58 1.65 -6.49 4.29
CA VAL A 58 2.57 -5.84 5.23
C VAL A 58 1.87 -4.72 6.00
N LEU A 59 1.11 -3.87 5.31
CA LEU A 59 0.39 -2.76 5.95
C LEU A 59 -0.66 -3.25 6.95
N ILE A 60 -1.46 -4.27 6.60
CA ILE A 60 -2.46 -4.83 7.51
C ILE A 60 -1.78 -5.45 8.74
N ALA A 61 -0.65 -6.15 8.56
CA ALA A 61 0.09 -6.71 9.68
C ALA A 61 0.59 -5.64 10.65
N ASP A 62 1.11 -4.52 10.12
CA ASP A 62 1.52 -3.37 10.93
C ASP A 62 0.32 -2.68 11.61
N LEU A 63 -0.77 -2.49 10.88
CA LEU A 63 -2.01 -1.91 11.42
C LEU A 63 -2.54 -2.76 12.58
N LEU A 64 -2.51 -4.09 12.50
CA LEU A 64 -3.00 -4.97 13.55
C LEU A 64 -2.05 -5.11 14.76
N ALA A 65 -0.83 -4.56 14.67
CA ALA A 65 0.12 -4.61 15.78
C ALA A 65 -0.36 -3.75 16.97
N PRO A 66 -0.28 -4.25 18.21
CA PRO A 66 -0.69 -3.48 19.39
C PRO A 66 0.16 -2.23 19.62
N GLU A 67 1.37 -2.18 19.06
CA GLU A 67 2.29 -1.03 19.09
C GLU A 67 1.97 0.04 18.03
N ASN A 68 1.01 -0.20 17.12
CA ASN A 68 0.66 0.77 16.09
C ASN A 68 0.10 2.06 16.69
N ALA A 69 0.75 3.18 16.38
CA ALA A 69 0.47 4.47 16.99
C ALA A 69 -0.74 5.22 16.39
N LEU A 70 -1.41 4.65 15.37
CA LEU A 70 -2.55 5.31 14.74
C LEU A 70 -3.79 5.30 15.66
N PRO A 71 -4.66 6.33 15.56
CA PRO A 71 -5.95 6.32 16.22
C PRO A 71 -6.77 5.07 15.86
N PRO A 72 -7.48 4.43 16.81
CA PRO A 72 -8.22 3.20 16.56
C PRO A 72 -9.20 3.29 15.38
N ALA A 73 -9.95 4.39 15.29
CA ALA A 73 -10.90 4.60 14.20
C ALA A 73 -10.21 4.63 12.82
N LEU A 74 -9.08 5.33 12.70
CA LEU A 74 -8.33 5.39 11.44
C LEU A 74 -7.75 4.02 11.08
N ARG A 75 -7.26 3.27 12.07
CA ARG A 75 -6.78 1.91 11.86
C ARG A 75 -7.89 0.99 11.37
N ASP A 76 -9.06 1.04 11.98
CA ASP A 76 -10.21 0.21 11.58
C ASP A 76 -10.66 0.53 10.14
N ASP A 77 -10.67 1.80 9.76
CA ASP A 77 -10.95 2.26 8.39
C ASP A 77 -9.89 1.72 7.40
N LEU A 78 -8.60 1.84 7.73
CA LEU A 78 -7.51 1.36 6.87
C LEU A 78 -7.51 -0.18 6.73
N VAL A 79 -7.80 -0.92 7.80
CA VAL A 79 -7.97 -2.38 7.76
C VAL A 79 -9.14 -2.76 6.86
N SER A 80 -10.25 -2.03 6.92
CA SER A 80 -11.41 -2.25 6.05
C SER A 80 -11.08 -2.03 4.57
N ILE A 81 -10.32 -0.97 4.27
CA ILE A 81 -9.83 -0.67 2.91
C ILE A 81 -8.85 -1.75 2.44
N GLY A 82 -7.95 -2.21 3.32
CA GLY A 82 -7.03 -3.29 3.00
C GLY A 82 -7.76 -4.60 2.70
N ALA A 83 -8.75 -4.97 3.51
CA ALA A 83 -9.57 -6.16 3.27
C ALA A 83 -10.31 -6.09 1.93
N TRP A 84 -10.92 -4.93 1.61
CA TRP A 84 -11.54 -4.70 0.30
C TRP A 84 -10.52 -4.81 -0.83
N THR A 85 -9.33 -4.22 -0.67
CA THR A 85 -8.26 -4.25 -1.68
C THR A 85 -7.81 -5.68 -1.99
N MET A 86 -7.65 -6.52 -0.97
CA MET A 86 -7.31 -7.93 -1.13
C MET A 86 -8.38 -8.70 -1.90
N GLN A 87 -9.67 -8.41 -1.64
CA GLN A 87 -10.79 -9.03 -2.36
C GLN A 87 -10.84 -8.58 -3.83
N GLU A 88 -10.72 -7.28 -4.09
CA GLU A 88 -10.76 -6.72 -5.45
C GLU A 88 -9.55 -7.18 -6.27
N ALA A 89 -8.35 -7.21 -5.68
CA ALA A 89 -7.15 -7.79 -6.28
C ALA A 89 -7.38 -9.25 -6.70
N GLY A 90 -7.96 -10.08 -5.81
CA GLY A 90 -8.32 -11.45 -6.15
C GLY A 90 -9.37 -11.53 -7.27
N ALA A 91 -10.32 -10.60 -7.32
CA ALA A 91 -11.36 -10.58 -8.34
C ALA A 91 -10.81 -10.22 -9.73
N VAL A 92 -9.94 -9.21 -9.84
CA VAL A 92 -9.33 -8.81 -11.12
C VAL A 92 -8.31 -9.83 -11.65
N LEU A 93 -7.73 -10.67 -10.78
CA LEU A 93 -6.89 -11.80 -11.20
C LEU A 93 -7.72 -12.95 -11.77
N ARG A 94 -8.90 -13.21 -11.19
CA ARG A 94 -9.83 -14.23 -11.70
C ARG A 94 -10.53 -13.82 -13.00
N SER A 95 -10.71 -12.52 -13.18
CA SER A 95 -11.40 -11.89 -14.31
C SER A 95 -10.51 -10.85 -14.98
N PRO A 96 -9.61 -11.26 -15.91
CA PRO A 96 -8.66 -10.37 -16.57
C PRO A 96 -9.29 -9.21 -17.33
N GLU A 97 -10.56 -9.33 -17.72
CA GLU A 97 -11.36 -8.32 -18.41
C GLU A 97 -11.79 -7.16 -17.51
N ARG A 98 -11.72 -7.30 -16.18
CA ARG A 98 -12.06 -6.23 -15.25
C ARG A 98 -10.98 -5.14 -15.28
N SER A 99 -11.38 -3.89 -15.15
CA SER A 99 -10.42 -2.79 -15.06
C SER A 99 -9.69 -2.78 -13.70
N LEU A 100 -8.43 -2.32 -13.69
CA LEU A 100 -7.67 -2.04 -12.47
C LEU A 100 -7.96 -0.64 -11.88
N ALA A 101 -8.85 0.14 -12.50
CA ALA A 101 -9.10 1.54 -12.12
C ALA A 101 -9.44 1.72 -10.63
N ALA A 102 -10.29 0.85 -10.07
CA ALA A 102 -10.67 0.93 -8.66
C ALA A 102 -9.48 0.71 -7.71
N LEU A 103 -8.59 -0.25 -8.03
CA LEU A 103 -7.36 -0.47 -7.27
C LEU A 103 -6.43 0.73 -7.39
N ILE A 104 -6.26 1.29 -8.59
CA ILE A 104 -5.43 2.48 -8.82
C ILE A 104 -5.96 3.67 -8.00
N GLU A 105 -7.26 3.92 -8.04
CA GLU A 105 -7.91 5.04 -7.35
C GLU A 105 -7.74 4.94 -5.84
N VAL A 106 -8.06 3.79 -5.24
CA VAL A 106 -7.95 3.60 -3.79
C VAL A 106 -6.50 3.74 -3.33
N ASN A 107 -5.54 3.08 -3.99
CA ASN A 107 -4.13 3.18 -3.62
C ASN A 107 -3.58 4.61 -3.81
N THR A 108 -4.04 5.34 -4.83
CA THR A 108 -3.71 6.76 -5.04
C THR A 108 -4.24 7.61 -3.88
N SER A 109 -5.50 7.42 -3.48
CA SER A 109 -6.11 8.17 -2.38
C SER A 109 -5.40 7.93 -1.05
N ILE A 110 -5.01 6.68 -0.75
CA ILE A 110 -4.27 6.36 0.47
C ILE A 110 -2.89 7.02 0.46
N ARG A 111 -2.13 6.87 -0.63
CA ARG A 111 -0.82 7.52 -0.80
C ARG A 111 -0.91 9.03 -0.61
N ASP A 112 -1.91 9.67 -1.21
CA ASP A 112 -2.08 11.13 -1.12
C ASP A 112 -2.45 11.61 0.29
N GLY A 113 -3.02 10.71 1.10
CA GLY A 113 -3.29 10.91 2.52
C GLY A 113 -2.06 10.80 3.43
N LEU A 114 -0.96 10.19 2.97
CA LEU A 114 0.32 10.05 3.71
C LEU A 114 1.14 11.36 3.73
N ARG A 115 0.48 12.51 3.87
CA ARG A 115 1.15 13.81 4.03
C ARG A 115 1.93 13.93 5.34
#